data_AF-A0AA37K4D5-F1
#
_entry.id   AF-A0AA37K4D5-F1
#
_cell.length_a   1.000
_cell.length_b   1.000
_cell.length_c   1.000
_cell.angle_alpha   90.00
_cell.angle_beta   90.00
_cell.angle_gamma   90.00
#
_symmetry.space_group_name_H-M   'P 1'
#
loop_
_entity.id
_entity.type
_entity.pdbx_description
1 polymer ?
#
loop_
_entity_poly.entity_id
_entity_poly.type
_entity_poly.pdbx_seq_one_letter_code
_entity_poly.pdbx_strand_id
1 'polypeptide(L)'
;MEITETPLFAGFSGEETRHLLGCIGARERACPPGEPLLPPGESRPHAGVLLEGGAAGKDACANLAPGDFFLAEGPARPAAGPDGARAVIFRVDRARAVCGASCPYHRVMAERFDRLARAWSAAG
;
A
#
# COMPACT_ATOMS: atom_id res chain seq x y z
N MET A 1 2.14 -13.89 1.82
CA MET A 1 1.06 -13.63 0.84
C MET A 1 1.68 -13.00 -0.40
N GLU A 2 1.19 -13.30 -1.59
CA GLU A 2 1.68 -12.65 -2.81
C GLU A 2 0.91 -11.35 -3.08
N ILE A 3 1.59 -10.35 -3.66
CA ILE A 3 0.96 -9.06 -3.94
C ILE A 3 -0.21 -9.19 -4.93
N THR A 4 -0.14 -10.14 -5.86
CA THR A 4 -1.19 -10.48 -6.85
C THR A 4 -2.48 -11.01 -6.20
N GLU A 5 -2.44 -11.43 -4.94
CA GLU A 5 -3.59 -11.90 -4.18
C GLU A 5 -4.29 -10.75 -3.44
N THR A 6 -3.66 -9.57 -3.38
CA THR A 6 -4.18 -8.42 -2.66
C THR A 6 -5.34 -7.76 -3.42
N PRO A 7 -6.31 -7.12 -2.74
CA PRO A 7 -7.43 -6.44 -3.40
C PRO A 7 -7.00 -5.38 -4.44
N LEU A 8 -5.83 -4.77 -4.26
CA LEU A 8 -5.30 -3.76 -5.17
C LEU A 8 -4.80 -4.35 -6.50
N PHE A 9 -4.10 -5.50 -6.44
CA PHE A 9 -3.46 -6.12 -7.62
C PHE A 9 -4.13 -7.43 -8.07
N ALA A 10 -5.26 -7.82 -7.46
CA ALA A 10 -6.00 -9.03 -7.78
C ALA A 10 -6.30 -9.16 -9.28
N GLY A 11 -5.94 -10.31 -9.84
CA GLY A 11 -6.20 -10.64 -11.25
C GLY A 11 -5.22 -10.05 -12.26
N PHE A 12 -4.19 -9.33 -11.83
CA PHE A 12 -3.05 -9.03 -12.69
C PHE A 12 -2.08 -10.21 -12.71
N SER A 13 -1.51 -10.49 -13.88
CA SER A 13 -0.38 -11.40 -14.01
C SER A 13 0.84 -10.88 -13.25
N GLY A 14 1.81 -11.76 -13.01
CA GLY A 14 3.08 -11.35 -12.39
C GLY A 14 3.87 -10.35 -13.23
N GLU A 15 3.73 -10.35 -14.56
CA GLU A 15 4.39 -9.37 -15.43
C GLU A 15 3.71 -8.00 -15.36
N GLU A 16 2.37 -7.96 -15.47
CA GLU A 16 1.58 -6.73 -15.33
C GLU A 16 1.79 -6.09 -13.96
N THR A 17 1.85 -6.90 -12.90
CA THR A 17 2.12 -6.45 -11.55
C THR A 17 3.51 -5.83 -11.44
N ARG A 18 4.56 -6.46 -12.00
CA ARG A 18 5.92 -5.89 -11.99
C ARG A 18 6.00 -4.56 -12.74
N HIS A 19 5.35 -4.46 -13.90
CA HIS A 19 5.27 -3.19 -14.64
C HIS A 19 4.53 -2.12 -13.84
N LEU A 20 3.38 -2.44 -13.23
CA LEU A 20 2.63 -1.54 -12.37
C LEU A 20 3.45 -1.00 -11.20
N LEU A 21 4.13 -1.89 -10.49
CA LEU A 21 5.00 -1.54 -9.37
C LEU A 21 6.09 -0.56 -9.83
N GLY A 22 6.65 -0.77 -11.02
CA GLY A 22 7.56 0.19 -11.66
C GLY A 22 6.90 1.55 -11.94
N CYS A 23 5.73 1.57 -12.55
CA CYS A 23 5.00 2.80 -12.90
C CYS A 23 4.68 3.67 -11.67
N ILE A 24 4.23 3.05 -10.57
CA ILE A 24 3.86 3.78 -9.36
C ILE A 24 5.06 4.08 -8.45
N GLY A 25 6.25 3.60 -8.82
CA GLY A 25 7.46 3.70 -8.00
C GLY A 25 7.33 2.95 -6.68
N ALA A 26 6.62 1.82 -6.68
CA ALA A 26 6.44 1.00 -5.51
C ALA A 26 7.76 0.40 -5.03
N ARG A 27 7.89 0.24 -3.72
CA ARG A 27 9.02 -0.41 -3.08
C ARG A 27 8.53 -1.40 -2.06
N GLU A 28 9.12 -2.58 -2.06
CA GLU A 28 8.94 -3.52 -0.98
C GLU A 28 9.86 -3.13 0.19
N ARG A 29 9.34 -3.22 1.41
CA ARG A 29 10.05 -2.87 2.62
C ARG A 29 9.78 -3.92 3.70
N ALA A 30 10.85 -4.49 4.24
CA ALA A 30 10.83 -5.20 5.50
C ALA A 30 11.00 -4.20 6.65
N CYS A 31 10.13 -4.29 7.64
CA CYS A 31 10.06 -3.39 8.78
C CYS A 31 10.26 -4.20 10.07
N PRO A 32 11.31 -3.90 10.85
CA PRO A 32 11.50 -4.47 12.17
C PRO A 32 10.33 -4.14 13.12
N PRO A 33 10.16 -4.91 14.19
CA PRO A 33 9.10 -4.66 15.18
C PRO A 33 9.11 -3.23 15.70
N GLY A 34 7.94 -2.59 15.73
CA GLY A 34 7.76 -1.22 16.21
C GLY A 34 8.25 -0.12 15.25
N GLU A 35 8.88 -0.46 14.11
CA GLU A 35 9.26 0.54 13.13
C GLU A 35 8.07 0.98 12.25
N PRO A 36 8.01 2.26 11.84
CA PRO A 36 7.02 2.72 10.89
C PRO A 36 7.13 1.96 9.56
N LEU A 37 5.98 1.58 8.98
CA LEU A 37 5.92 0.95 7.66
C LEU A 37 6.36 1.92 6.54
N LEU A 38 6.23 3.22 6.78
CA LEU A 38 6.68 4.25 5.85
C LEU A 38 8.12 4.71 6.11
N PRO A 39 8.86 5.09 5.06
CA PRO A 39 10.18 5.69 5.21
C PRO A 39 10.11 7.02 5.99
N PRO A 40 11.11 7.28 6.85
CA PRO A 40 11.21 8.53 7.60
C PRO A 40 11.42 9.73 6.68
N GLY A 41 10.94 10.91 7.09
CA GLY A 41 11.15 12.17 6.37
C GLY A 41 10.26 12.41 5.15
N GLU A 42 9.40 11.45 4.81
CA GLU A 42 8.54 11.57 3.64
C GLU A 42 7.30 12.43 3.96
N SER A 43 7.20 13.62 3.37
CA SER A 43 6.10 14.57 3.61
C SER A 43 4.87 14.35 2.73
N ARG A 44 5.02 13.53 1.69
CA ARG A 44 3.95 13.25 0.72
C ARG A 44 3.07 12.08 1.19
N PRO A 45 1.77 12.06 0.83
CA PRO A 45 0.89 10.93 1.12
C PRO A 45 1.41 9.63 0.48
N HIS A 46 1.48 8.58 1.28
CA HIS A 46 1.83 7.23 0.84
C HIS A 46 0.72 6.25 1.18
N ALA A 47 0.67 5.19 0.40
CA ALA A 47 -0.18 4.05 0.64
C ALA A 47 0.65 2.78 0.59
N GLY A 48 0.08 1.70 1.11
CA GLY A 48 0.71 0.41 0.97
C GLY A 48 -0.26 -0.74 1.17
N VAL A 49 0.28 -1.93 0.93
CA VAL A 49 -0.38 -3.19 1.20
C VAL A 49 0.54 -4.05 2.04
N LEU A 50 0.01 -4.59 3.14
CA LEU A 50 0.74 -5.50 4.00
C LEU A 50 0.81 -6.89 3.34
N LEU A 51 2.00 -7.46 3.25
CA LEU A 51 2.23 -8.79 2.66
C LEU A 51 2.47 -9.88 3.70
N GLU A 52 3.09 -9.51 4.83
CA GLU A 52 3.43 -10.40 5.94
C GLU A 52 3.47 -9.64 7.26
N GLY A 53 3.31 -10.38 8.35
CA GLY A 53 3.28 -9.85 9.71
C GLY A 53 1.97 -9.14 10.04
N GLY A 54 2.04 -8.19 10.97
CA GLY A 54 0.92 -7.34 11.36
C GLY A 54 1.38 -5.91 11.55
N ALA A 55 0.46 -4.95 11.54
CA ALA A 55 0.78 -3.57 11.87
C ALA A 55 -0.38 -2.89 12.60
N ALA A 56 -0.07 -1.91 13.45
CA ALA A 56 -1.08 -1.06 14.05
C ALA A 56 -1.69 -0.15 12.98
N GLY A 57 -3.01 -0.11 12.88
CA GLY A 57 -3.75 0.74 11.95
C GLY A 57 -3.82 2.21 12.40
N LYS A 58 -4.66 2.98 11.71
CA LYS A 58 -4.78 4.44 11.82
C LYS A 58 -5.00 4.96 13.26
N ASP A 59 -5.80 4.24 14.06
CA ASP A 59 -6.23 4.69 15.39
C ASP A 59 -5.79 3.75 16.53
N ALA A 60 -4.75 2.94 16.31
CA ALA A 60 -4.23 1.91 17.23
C ALA A 60 -5.25 0.82 17.68
N CYS A 61 -6.55 0.95 17.35
CA CYS A 61 -7.59 -0.03 17.67
C CYS A 61 -7.81 -1.07 16.56
N ALA A 62 -7.46 -0.78 15.31
CA ALA A 62 -7.55 -1.72 14.20
C ALA A 62 -6.17 -2.28 13.86
N ASN A 63 -6.04 -3.61 13.80
CA ASN A 63 -4.81 -4.26 13.36
C ASN A 63 -4.90 -4.54 11.86
N LEU A 64 -3.83 -4.22 11.13
CA LEU A 64 -3.65 -4.60 9.74
C LEU A 64 -3.12 -6.04 9.66
N ALA A 65 -3.74 -6.84 8.80
CA ALA A 65 -3.36 -8.19 8.45
C ALA A 65 -2.79 -8.25 7.02
N PRO A 66 -2.07 -9.33 6.65
CA PRO A 66 -1.61 -9.54 5.28
C PRO A 66 -2.79 -9.46 4.30
N GLY A 67 -2.66 -8.59 3.30
CA GLY A 67 -3.69 -8.26 2.31
C GLY A 67 -4.35 -6.92 2.52
N ASP A 68 -4.24 -6.37 3.73
CA ASP A 68 -4.85 -5.10 4.05
C ASP A 68 -4.14 -3.94 3.36
N PHE A 69 -4.97 -3.05 2.83
CA PHE A 69 -4.56 -1.77 2.30
C PHE A 69 -4.56 -0.72 3.43
N PHE A 70 -3.58 0.16 3.41
CA PHE A 70 -3.52 1.30 4.32
C PHE A 70 -3.13 2.59 3.60
N LEU A 71 -3.65 3.72 4.10
CA LEU A 71 -3.12 5.05 3.81
C LEU A 71 -2.35 5.55 5.01
N ALA A 72 -1.21 6.18 4.73
CA ALA A 72 -0.43 6.87 5.71
C ALA A 72 -0.32 8.34 5.27
N GLU A 73 -1.27 9.12 5.77
CA GLU A 73 -1.41 10.55 5.54
C GLU A 73 -1.10 11.28 6.85
N GLY A 74 -0.14 12.21 6.82
CA GLY A 74 0.23 13.00 8.00
C GLY A 74 1.13 12.26 9.01
N PRO A 75 1.10 12.65 10.30
CA PRO A 75 2.05 12.18 11.31
C PRO A 75 1.71 10.79 11.88
N ALA A 76 0.46 10.34 11.80
CA ALA A 76 0.04 9.02 12.25
C ALA A 76 0.38 7.98 11.17
N ARG A 77 1.34 7.11 11.47
CA ARG A 77 1.86 6.11 10.54
C ARG A 77 1.70 4.71 11.14
N PRO A 78 1.17 3.73 10.38
CA PRO A 78 1.20 2.35 10.81
C PRO A 78 2.61 1.91 11.17
N ALA A 79 2.74 1.24 12.31
CA ALA A 79 3.99 0.65 12.78
C ALA A 79 3.88 -0.88 12.74
N ALA A 80 4.98 -1.53 12.40
CA ALA A 80 5.07 -2.98 12.37
C ALA A 80 4.81 -3.57 13.76
N GLY A 81 4.08 -4.69 13.80
CA GLY A 81 3.78 -5.46 14.99
C GLY A 81 5.00 -6.18 15.56
N PRO A 82 4.81 -7.01 16.61
CA PRO A 82 5.90 -7.62 17.37
C PRO A 82 6.79 -8.57 16.54
N ASP A 83 6.24 -9.18 15.49
CA ASP A 83 6.98 -10.08 14.58
C ASP A 83 7.61 -9.32 13.39
N GLY A 84 7.48 -8.00 13.35
CA GLY A 84 7.81 -7.18 12.20
C GLY A 84 6.74 -7.25 11.12
N ALA A 85 7.03 -6.67 9.97
CA ALA A 85 6.12 -6.64 8.84
C ALA A 85 6.85 -6.52 7.50
N ARG A 86 6.22 -7.01 6.43
CA ARG A 86 6.64 -6.77 5.06
C ARG A 86 5.51 -6.09 4.31
N ALA A 87 5.79 -4.95 3.68
CA ALA A 87 4.79 -4.18 2.96
C ALA A 87 5.33 -3.68 1.63
N VAL A 88 4.42 -3.52 0.67
CA VAL A 88 4.70 -2.77 -0.56
C VAL A 88 4.12 -1.39 -0.40
N ILE A 89 4.98 -0.38 -0.49
CA ILE A 89 4.65 1.03 -0.29
C ILE A 89 4.83 1.81 -1.59
N PHE A 90 3.94 2.75 -1.83
CA PHE A 90 3.98 3.60 -3.02
C PHE A 90 3.33 4.96 -2.75
N ARG A 91 3.61 5.89 -3.64
CA ARG A 91 3.10 7.27 -3.57
C ARG A 91 1.66 7.35 -4.06
N VAL A 92 0.80 8.03 -3.31
CA VAL A 92 -0.62 8.22 -3.68
C VAL A 92 -0.76 8.96 -5.01
N ASP A 93 0.05 10.01 -5.24
CA ASP A 93 0.00 10.77 -6.48
C ASP A 93 0.42 9.94 -7.69
N ARG A 94 1.34 8.99 -7.52
CA ARG A 94 1.76 8.06 -8.58
C ARG A 94 0.75 6.95 -8.84
N ALA A 95 0.05 6.48 -7.81
CA ALA A 95 -1.05 5.54 -7.97
C ALA A 95 -2.19 6.15 -8.79
N ARG A 96 -2.52 7.43 -8.55
CA ARG A 96 -3.58 8.17 -9.27
C ARG A 96 -3.16 8.69 -10.65
N ALA A 97 -1.89 9.06 -10.81
CA ALA A 97 -1.38 9.56 -12.09
C ALA A 97 -1.20 8.38 -13.06
N VAL A 98 -2.26 8.02 -13.78
CA VAL A 98 -2.21 7.07 -14.89
C VAL A 98 -1.10 7.52 -15.84
N CYS A 99 -0.11 6.66 -16.07
CA CYS A 99 1.04 7.03 -16.89
C CYS A 99 0.60 7.36 -18.33
N GLY A 100 1.30 8.30 -18.98
CA GLY A 100 1.08 8.63 -20.39
C GLY A 100 1.30 7.46 -21.36
N ALA A 101 1.90 6.36 -20.88
CA ALA A 101 2.06 5.10 -21.62
C ALA A 101 0.78 4.24 -21.66
N SER A 102 -0.34 4.72 -21.10
CA SER A 102 -1.66 4.09 -21.21
C SER A 102 -1.69 2.61 -20.82
N CYS A 103 -0.95 2.23 -19.77
CA CYS A 103 -1.00 0.89 -19.22
C CYS A 103 -2.47 0.53 -18.88
N PRO A 104 -3.12 -0.39 -19.60
CA PRO A 104 -4.55 -0.67 -19.44
C PRO A 104 -4.87 -1.13 -18.00
N TYR A 105 -3.92 -1.82 -17.38
CA TYR A 105 -3.97 -2.28 -16.00
C TYR A 105 -3.77 -1.17 -14.94
N HIS A 106 -3.15 -0.04 -15.27
CA HIS A 106 -2.98 1.07 -14.31
C HIS A 106 -4.31 1.78 -14.08
N ARG A 107 -5.12 2.02 -15.13
CA ARG A 107 -6.47 2.59 -14.93
C ARG A 107 -7.29 1.74 -13.96
N VAL A 108 -7.31 0.43 -14.16
CA VAL A 108 -8.04 -0.52 -13.29
C VAL A 108 -7.50 -0.46 -11.85
N MET A 109 -6.18 -0.46 -11.68
CA MET A 109 -5.57 -0.35 -10.36
C MET A 109 -5.88 0.99 -9.68
N ALA A 110 -5.84 2.11 -10.41
CA ALA A 110 -6.14 3.44 -9.89
C ALA A 110 -7.59 3.55 -9.39
N GLU A 111 -8.54 2.96 -10.11
CA GLU A 111 -9.96 2.90 -9.67
C GLU A 111 -10.14 2.08 -8.39
N ARG A 112 -9.42 0.94 -8.28
CA ARG A 112 -9.38 0.13 -7.05
C ARG A 112 -8.77 0.88 -5.89
N PHE A 113 -7.64 1.56 -6.14
CA PHE A 113 -6.98 2.41 -5.17
C PHE A 113 -7.94 3.46 -4.61
N ASP A 114 -8.65 4.20 -5.46
CA ASP A 114 -9.58 5.23 -5.01
C ASP A 114 -10.76 4.66 -4.21
N ARG A 115 -11.22 3.45 -4.54
CA ARG A 115 -12.24 2.74 -3.75
C ARG A 115 -11.72 2.39 -2.35
N LEU A 116 -10.54 1.79 -2.27
CA LEU A 116 -9.90 1.40 -1.01
C LEU A 116 -9.56 2.62 -0.15
N ALA A 117 -9.06 3.69 -0.77
CA ALA A 117 -8.75 4.95 -0.10
C ALA A 117 -9.99 5.59 0.54
N ARG A 118 -11.14 5.56 -0.15
CA ARG A 118 -12.42 6.02 0.40
C ARG A 118 -12.87 5.16 1.58
N ALA A 119 -12.78 3.83 1.45
CA ALA A 119 -13.13 2.90 2.53
C ALA A 119 -12.26 3.13 3.78
N TRP A 120 -10.95 3.28 3.59
CA TRP A 120 -10.00 3.59 4.66
C TRP A 120 -10.33 4.92 5.36
N SER A 121 -10.72 5.94 4.60
CA SER A 121 -11.07 7.25 5.15
C SER A 121 -12.37 7.23 5.95
N ALA A 122 -13.33 6.38 5.56
CA ALA A 122 -14.63 6.23 6.21
C ALA A 122 -14.63 5.30 7.43
N ALA A 123 -13.58 4.51 7.62
CA ALA A 123 -13.45 3.58 8.74
C ALA A 123 -12.99 4.22 10.07
N GLY A 124 -12.98 5.56 10.15
CA GLY A 124 -12.62 6.35 11.34
C GLY A 124 -13.80 7.09 11.92
#